data_AF-A0A8T0EJH6-F1
#
_entry.id   AF-A0A8T0EJH6-F1
#
_cell.length_a   1.000
_cell.length_b   1.000
_cell.length_c   1.000
_cell.angle_alpha   90.00
_cell.angle_beta   90.00
_cell.angle_gamma   90.00
#
_symmetry.space_group_name_H-M   'P 1'
#
loop_
_entity.id
_entity.type
_entity.pdbx_description
1 polymer ?
#
loop_
_entity_poly.entity_id
_entity_poly.type
_entity_poly.pdbx_seq_one_letter_code
_entity_poly.pdbx_strand_id
1 'polypeptide(L)'
;MPYSNAHTYDEHCCMALLPIILVLALLPIILVLALLPIILVLVLLPITLVEILRFLVTAGFIPLILLTEAAADTSNNSPNGKVYFYSRHPVDTDCCSSESYKYPYCAAISVRPNDPFFAQYNQTCLFMHRTEVCVDCSAFSNEQVNAATSPLDASIVYGSGDRKAMKIRTYDGDKRVNQHAFLSSMETLFMRDHNRVATKLKKLNPHWEEERLYQEARRIVIANLQCITYKEYLPQLLGPYIMRKFDLGVRNTSDGTEYNPNIQNGVRNEFANAGFRLHSMIPKNTGSFGLKFRHASVEDVDLYVGMMLENRFPGSEVGPTAACLISKQFYFTKFGDRFYFEHEGEVPSFSEAQRNSLKQCSLARFLCDNLNITQVQKYPMLIPSSKNPEVLCSDIPKINLTHWRETP
;
A
#
# COMPACT_ATOMS: atom_id res chain seq x y z
N MET A 1 90.47 53.33 18.09
CA MET A 1 89.41 53.93 18.95
C MET A 1 88.57 54.86 18.05
N PRO A 2 87.24 55.04 18.20
CA PRO A 2 86.13 54.16 18.62
C PRO A 2 84.96 54.08 17.57
N TYR A 3 83.99 53.17 17.80
CA TYR A 3 82.54 53.11 17.45
C TYR A 3 81.94 53.71 16.14
N SER A 4 81.20 52.91 15.35
CA SER A 4 79.71 52.83 15.40
C SER A 4 79.05 51.98 14.28
N ASN A 5 78.11 51.14 14.72
CA ASN A 5 76.90 50.51 14.15
C ASN A 5 76.63 50.44 12.62
N ALA A 6 76.41 49.21 12.12
CA ALA A 6 75.59 48.92 10.95
C ALA A 6 74.42 48.00 11.33
N HIS A 7 73.21 48.40 10.96
CA HIS A 7 71.94 47.71 11.20
C HIS A 7 71.81 46.42 10.36
N THR A 8 71.53 45.30 11.02
CA THR A 8 70.99 44.08 10.39
C THR A 8 69.46 44.20 10.33
N TYR A 9 68.90 44.14 9.12
CA TYR A 9 67.45 44.00 8.92
C TYR A 9 66.99 42.58 9.30
N ASP A 10 65.87 42.54 10.00
CA ASP A 10 65.30 41.39 10.69
C ASP A 10 64.51 40.47 9.72
N GLU A 11 65.05 39.29 9.40
CA GLU A 11 64.39 38.26 8.57
C GLU A 11 63.27 37.50 9.31
N HIS A 12 63.00 37.78 10.59
CA HIS A 12 62.04 36.99 11.37
C HIS A 12 60.55 37.31 11.11
N CYS A 13 60.22 38.37 10.36
CA CYS A 13 58.81 38.74 10.15
C CYS A 13 58.11 37.93 9.03
N CYS A 14 58.83 37.41 8.04
CA CYS A 14 58.20 36.70 6.90
C CYS A 14 57.82 35.23 7.20
N MET A 15 58.49 34.56 8.14
CA MET A 15 58.25 33.14 8.41
C MET A 15 57.03 32.87 9.31
N ALA A 16 56.57 33.87 10.07
CA ALA A 16 55.41 33.74 10.96
C ALA A 16 54.06 33.96 10.23
N LEU A 17 54.05 34.65 9.09
CA LEU A 17 52.84 34.97 8.32
C LEU A 17 52.45 33.87 7.33
N LEU A 18 53.41 33.10 6.83
CA LEU A 18 53.19 32.03 5.86
C LEU A 18 52.15 30.96 6.32
N PRO A 19 52.23 30.41 7.54
CA PRO A 19 51.25 29.41 8.00
C PRO A 19 49.87 30.02 8.21
N ILE A 20 49.77 31.29 8.62
CA ILE A 20 48.49 31.98 8.81
C ILE A 20 47.81 32.23 7.45
N ILE A 21 48.57 32.67 6.44
CA ILE A 21 48.07 32.88 5.08
C ILE A 21 47.62 31.54 4.47
N LEU A 22 48.37 30.45 4.70
CA LEU A 22 48.01 29.12 4.22
C LEU A 22 46.72 28.60 4.88
N VAL A 23 46.57 28.79 6.19
CA VAL A 23 45.34 28.41 6.92
C VAL A 23 44.14 29.24 6.46
N LEU A 24 44.30 30.56 6.29
CA LEU A 24 43.23 31.43 5.79
C LEU A 24 42.85 31.14 4.32
N ALA A 25 43.82 30.76 3.48
CA ALA A 25 43.57 30.38 2.09
C ALA A 25 42.87 29.00 1.97
N LEU A 26 43.15 28.08 2.90
CA LEU A 26 42.55 26.74 2.91
C LEU A 26 41.20 26.68 3.65
N LEU A 27 40.93 27.61 4.57
CA LEU A 27 39.67 27.68 5.33
C LEU A 27 38.40 27.63 4.46
N PRO A 28 38.25 28.42 3.38
CA PRO A 28 37.06 28.35 2.53
C PRO A 28 36.95 27.02 1.77
N ILE A 29 38.08 26.41 1.39
CA ILE A 29 38.10 25.10 0.72
C ILE A 29 37.67 24.00 1.69
N ILE A 30 38.18 24.04 2.93
CA ILE A 30 37.79 23.11 4.00
C ILE A 30 36.32 23.27 4.33
N LEU A 31 35.81 24.52 4.40
CA LEU A 31 34.40 24.79 4.66
C LEU A 31 33.49 24.27 3.53
N VAL A 32 33.88 24.48 2.26
CA VAL A 32 33.14 23.93 1.11
C VAL A 32 33.16 22.41 1.11
N LEU A 33 34.30 21.76 1.37
CA LEU A 33 34.41 20.30 1.44
C LEU A 33 33.65 19.70 2.63
N ALA A 34 33.58 20.40 3.76
CA ALA A 34 32.81 19.98 4.94
C ALA A 34 31.29 20.15 4.73
N LEU A 35 30.87 21.17 3.97
CA LEU A 35 29.47 21.42 3.65
C LEU A 35 28.99 20.61 2.43
N LEU A 36 29.88 20.18 1.53
CA LEU A 36 29.54 19.41 0.34
C LEU A 36 28.72 18.14 0.65
N PRO A 37 29.09 17.26 1.60
CA PRO A 37 28.28 16.09 1.93
C PRO A 37 26.93 16.46 2.55
N ILE A 38 26.85 17.56 3.31
CA ILE A 38 25.58 18.04 3.91
C ILE A 38 24.66 18.59 2.81
N ILE A 39 25.20 19.37 1.87
CA ILE A 39 24.46 19.89 0.70
C ILE A 39 24.05 18.72 -0.21
N LEU A 40 24.94 17.76 -0.45
CA LEU A 40 24.65 16.57 -1.25
C LEU A 40 23.53 15.75 -0.59
N VAL A 41 23.56 15.58 0.73
CA VAL A 41 22.48 14.93 1.51
C VAL A 41 21.19 15.76 1.42
N LEU A 42 21.21 17.08 1.60
CA LEU A 42 20.01 17.93 1.56
C LEU A 42 19.41 18.09 0.15
N VAL A 43 20.21 17.99 -0.91
CA VAL A 43 19.76 18.08 -2.31
C VAL A 43 19.37 16.71 -2.85
N LEU A 44 20.12 15.65 -2.51
CA LEU A 44 19.80 14.29 -2.94
C LEU A 44 18.71 13.64 -2.09
N LEU A 45 18.49 13.99 -0.81
CA LEU A 45 17.37 13.44 -0.02
C LEU A 45 16.01 13.69 -0.67
N PRO A 46 15.63 14.92 -1.06
CA PRO A 46 14.33 15.14 -1.68
C PRO A 46 14.21 14.48 -3.05
N ILE A 47 15.30 14.40 -3.82
CA ILE A 47 15.31 13.74 -5.13
C ILE A 47 15.19 12.21 -4.98
N THR A 48 15.95 11.61 -4.05
CA THR A 48 15.89 10.18 -3.75
C THR A 48 14.60 9.81 -3.03
N LEU A 49 14.05 10.66 -2.15
CA LEU A 49 12.76 10.43 -1.52
C LEU A 49 11.62 10.49 -2.54
N VAL A 50 11.65 11.43 -3.50
CA VAL A 50 10.68 11.50 -4.59
C VAL A 50 10.82 10.33 -5.57
N GLU A 51 12.04 9.88 -5.89
CA GLU A 51 12.29 8.69 -6.73
C GLU A 51 11.89 7.38 -6.01
N ILE A 52 12.15 7.27 -4.71
CA ILE A 52 11.73 6.14 -3.86
C ILE A 52 10.21 6.15 -3.68
N LEU A 53 9.58 7.32 -3.46
CA LEU A 53 8.13 7.49 -3.49
C LEU A 53 7.56 7.14 -4.87
N ARG A 54 8.18 7.56 -5.98
CA ARG A 54 7.77 7.23 -7.36
C ARG A 54 7.86 5.73 -7.65
N PHE A 55 8.88 5.04 -7.16
CA PHE A 55 9.06 3.61 -7.37
C PHE A 55 8.17 2.76 -6.43
N LEU A 56 7.87 3.26 -5.24
CA LEU A 56 6.95 2.60 -4.30
C LEU A 56 5.46 2.80 -4.66
N VAL A 57 5.14 3.90 -5.34
CA VAL A 57 3.80 4.15 -5.93
C VAL A 57 3.53 3.23 -7.14
N THR A 58 4.57 2.75 -7.83
CA THR A 58 4.44 1.94 -9.07
C THR A 58 4.35 0.43 -8.84
N ALA A 59 4.92 -0.14 -7.76
CA ALA A 59 5.05 -1.60 -7.62
C ALA A 59 4.19 -2.28 -6.53
N GLY A 60 3.59 -1.56 -5.57
CA GLY A 60 2.96 -2.20 -4.40
C GLY A 60 1.70 -1.53 -3.83
N PHE A 61 1.16 -0.54 -4.54
CA PHE A 61 0.15 0.40 -4.06
C PHE A 61 -1.25 -0.19 -3.77
N ILE A 62 -1.90 -0.78 -4.77
CA ILE A 62 -3.21 -1.40 -4.62
C ILE A 62 -3.18 -2.79 -3.97
N PRO A 63 -2.15 -3.66 -4.19
CA PRO A 63 -2.14 -4.94 -3.51
C PRO A 63 -2.05 -4.79 -2.00
N LEU A 64 -1.40 -3.75 -1.46
CA LEU A 64 -1.31 -3.57 -0.01
C LEU A 64 -2.66 -3.15 0.62
N ILE A 65 -3.42 -2.25 -0.04
CA ILE A 65 -4.78 -1.85 0.39
C ILE A 65 -5.77 -3.02 0.29
N LEU A 66 -5.65 -3.80 -0.78
CA LEU A 66 -6.51 -4.95 -1.02
C LEU A 66 -6.10 -6.19 -0.20
N LEU A 67 -4.82 -6.31 0.17
CA LEU A 67 -4.32 -7.28 1.16
C LEU A 67 -4.79 -6.93 2.57
N THR A 68 -4.96 -5.65 2.90
CA THR A 68 -5.57 -5.26 4.17
C THR A 68 -7.05 -5.65 4.22
N GLU A 69 -7.80 -5.51 3.13
CA GLU A 69 -9.20 -5.98 3.04
C GLU A 69 -9.33 -7.53 3.07
N ALA A 70 -8.26 -8.26 2.80
CA ALA A 70 -8.24 -9.73 2.80
C ALA A 70 -7.71 -10.39 4.08
N ALA A 71 -7.30 -9.62 5.09
CA ALA A 71 -6.68 -10.18 6.30
C ALA A 71 -7.38 -9.72 7.59
N ALA A 72 -7.58 -10.70 8.47
CA ALA A 72 -8.28 -10.60 9.75
C ALA A 72 -7.83 -9.40 10.61
N ASP A 73 -8.78 -8.55 10.97
CA ASP A 73 -8.67 -7.52 12.01
C ASP A 73 -9.56 -7.81 13.24
N THR A 74 -9.25 -7.19 14.36
CA THR A 74 -9.02 -7.94 15.57
C THR A 74 -9.20 -7.01 16.76
N SER A 75 -10.37 -7.03 17.38
CA SER A 75 -10.64 -6.22 18.55
C SER A 75 -9.92 -6.79 19.78
N ASN A 76 -8.95 -6.04 20.33
CA ASN A 76 -8.88 -5.70 21.76
C ASN A 76 -7.87 -4.56 21.98
N ASN A 77 -8.24 -3.63 22.85
CA ASN A 77 -7.40 -2.51 23.28
C ASN A 77 -6.16 -3.03 24.00
N SER A 78 -4.97 -2.50 23.68
CA SER A 78 -3.82 -2.50 24.60
C SER A 78 -3.04 -1.18 24.47
N PRO A 79 -2.54 -0.58 25.57
CA PRO A 79 -2.06 0.81 25.58
C PRO A 79 -0.68 1.04 24.95
N ASN A 80 0.00 0.01 24.45
CA ASN A 80 1.44 0.05 24.23
C ASN A 80 1.91 -0.28 22.80
N GLY A 81 1.23 0.24 21.77
CA GLY A 81 1.85 0.54 20.46
C GLY A 81 2.60 -0.59 19.72
N LYS A 82 2.32 -1.88 20.00
CA LYS A 82 2.94 -3.01 19.30
C LYS A 82 1.92 -3.61 18.32
N VAL A 83 2.29 -3.68 17.04
CA VAL A 83 1.49 -4.29 15.97
C VAL A 83 1.61 -5.81 16.08
N TYR A 84 0.53 -6.49 16.43
CA TYR A 84 0.47 -7.94 16.58
C TYR A 84 -0.59 -8.54 15.67
N PHE A 85 -0.21 -9.54 14.87
CA PHE A 85 -1.14 -10.42 14.16
C PHE A 85 -1.82 -11.37 15.17
N TYR A 86 -3.12 -11.64 14.99
CA TYR A 86 -4.03 -12.12 16.04
C TYR A 86 -3.56 -13.32 16.86
N SER A 87 -3.90 -13.27 18.15
CA SER A 87 -3.98 -14.43 19.02
C SER A 87 -4.85 -14.03 20.24
N ARG A 88 -6.03 -14.66 20.45
CA ARG A 88 -6.73 -14.64 21.76
C ARG A 88 -5.92 -15.27 22.89
N HIS A 89 -4.77 -15.85 22.56
CA HIS A 89 -3.90 -16.49 23.51
C HIS A 89 -3.04 -15.47 24.24
N PRO A 90 -2.55 -15.78 25.46
CA PRO A 90 -1.79 -14.84 26.26
C PRO A 90 -0.67 -14.20 25.43
N VAL A 91 -0.67 -12.86 25.38
CA VAL A 91 0.24 -12.02 24.58
C VAL A 91 1.72 -12.28 24.90
N ASP A 92 1.99 -12.90 26.05
CA ASP A 92 3.33 -13.26 26.54
C ASP A 92 3.72 -14.72 26.27
N THR A 93 2.94 -15.49 25.50
CA THR A 93 3.29 -16.89 25.20
C THR A 93 4.47 -16.93 24.23
N ASP A 94 5.66 -17.29 24.70
CA ASP A 94 6.82 -17.52 23.84
C ASP A 94 6.71 -18.89 23.12
N CYS A 95 6.32 -18.86 21.85
CA CYS A 95 6.25 -20.06 21.00
C CYS A 95 7.62 -20.66 20.65
N CYS A 96 8.73 -19.97 20.94
CA CYS A 96 10.08 -20.54 20.82
C CYS A 96 10.58 -21.20 22.10
N SER A 97 9.83 -21.09 23.19
CA SER A 97 10.17 -21.74 24.46
C SER A 97 10.05 -23.26 24.37
N SER A 98 10.76 -23.95 25.27
CA SER A 98 10.63 -25.40 25.46
C SER A 98 9.23 -25.82 25.92
N GLU A 99 8.39 -24.88 26.38
CA GLU A 99 7.01 -25.16 26.81
C GLU A 99 5.98 -24.98 25.69
N SER A 100 6.41 -24.57 24.50
CA SER A 100 5.53 -24.32 23.33
C SER A 100 4.63 -25.51 22.97
N TYR A 101 5.06 -26.75 23.24
CA TYR A 101 4.25 -27.96 23.02
C TYR A 101 2.94 -27.99 23.81
N LYS A 102 2.83 -27.23 24.91
CA LYS A 102 1.61 -27.11 25.71
C LYS A 102 0.54 -26.24 25.02
N TYR A 103 0.93 -25.49 24.00
CA TYR A 103 0.10 -24.47 23.37
C TYR A 103 -0.20 -24.87 21.90
N PRO A 104 -1.40 -25.39 21.61
CA PRO A 104 -1.74 -25.92 20.27
C PRO A 104 -1.76 -24.85 19.17
N TYR A 105 -1.82 -23.58 19.56
CA TYR A 105 -1.76 -22.41 18.68
C TYR A 105 -0.34 -21.95 18.34
N CYS A 106 0.70 -22.54 18.92
CA CYS A 106 2.07 -22.27 18.51
C CYS A 106 2.44 -23.09 17.26
N ALA A 107 3.18 -22.47 16.35
CA ALA A 107 3.67 -23.10 15.13
C ALA A 107 5.07 -22.57 14.78
N ALA A 108 5.95 -22.48 15.77
CA ALA A 108 7.30 -21.97 15.59
C ALA A 108 8.07 -22.65 14.46
N ILE A 109 8.86 -21.86 13.73
CA ILE A 109 9.67 -22.34 12.61
C ILE A 109 11.08 -22.59 13.12
N SER A 110 11.56 -23.82 13.01
CA SER A 110 12.93 -24.15 13.41
C SER A 110 13.95 -23.55 12.43
N VAL A 111 15.01 -22.95 12.98
CA VAL A 111 16.14 -22.40 12.22
C VAL A 111 17.32 -23.35 12.35
N ARG A 112 17.97 -23.64 11.23
CA ARG A 112 19.11 -24.56 11.24
C ARG A 112 20.34 -23.87 11.85
N PRO A 113 21.21 -24.61 12.56
CA PRO A 113 22.43 -24.04 13.13
C PRO A 113 23.39 -23.40 12.10
N ASN A 114 23.32 -23.85 10.85
CA ASN A 114 24.12 -23.36 9.74
C ASN A 114 23.35 -22.40 8.81
N ASP A 115 22.27 -21.79 9.29
CA ASP A 115 21.54 -20.78 8.53
C ASP A 115 22.45 -19.57 8.23
N PRO A 116 22.59 -19.14 6.96
CA PRO A 116 23.56 -18.13 6.57
C PRO A 116 23.32 -16.75 7.17
N PHE A 117 22.08 -16.46 7.60
CA PHE A 117 21.73 -15.18 8.19
C PHE A 117 21.54 -15.28 9.71
N PHE A 118 20.82 -16.30 10.18
CA PHE A 118 20.44 -16.41 11.58
C PHE A 118 21.51 -17.03 12.49
N ALA A 119 22.44 -17.81 11.93
CA ALA A 119 23.51 -18.43 12.72
C ALA A 119 24.38 -17.39 13.44
N GLN A 120 24.64 -16.23 12.82
CA GLN A 120 25.43 -15.15 13.44
C GLN A 120 24.74 -14.53 14.68
N TYR A 121 23.44 -14.74 14.82
CA TYR A 121 22.63 -14.24 15.94
C TYR A 121 22.29 -15.33 16.96
N ASN A 122 22.83 -16.55 16.80
CA ASN A 122 22.44 -17.73 17.57
C ASN A 122 20.92 -17.99 17.60
N GLN A 123 20.20 -17.57 16.55
CA GLN A 123 18.75 -17.74 16.47
C GLN A 123 18.42 -19.13 15.93
N THR A 124 17.75 -19.95 16.74
CA THR A 124 17.38 -21.35 16.41
C THR A 124 15.88 -21.54 16.17
N CYS A 125 15.08 -20.49 16.36
CA CYS A 125 13.63 -20.53 16.24
C CYS A 125 13.08 -19.20 15.74
N LEU A 126 12.13 -19.21 14.80
CA LEU A 126 11.33 -18.04 14.47
C LEU A 126 9.96 -18.18 15.11
N PHE A 127 9.59 -17.16 15.86
CA PHE A 127 8.32 -17.09 16.54
C PHE A 127 7.15 -17.05 15.55
N MET A 128 6.17 -17.94 15.73
CA MET A 128 4.95 -17.97 14.91
C MET A 128 3.75 -18.52 15.69
N HIS A 129 2.64 -17.80 15.61
CA HIS A 129 1.31 -18.26 16.02
C HIS A 129 0.52 -18.78 14.82
N ARG A 130 -0.37 -19.75 15.06
CA ARG A 130 -1.40 -20.16 14.12
C ARG A 130 -2.49 -19.09 14.07
N THR A 131 -3.02 -18.86 12.87
CA THR A 131 -4.21 -18.03 12.67
C THR A 131 -5.41 -18.65 13.40
N GLU A 132 -6.28 -17.80 13.97
CA GLU A 132 -7.50 -18.24 14.62
C GLU A 132 -8.42 -19.03 13.66
N VAL A 133 -9.10 -20.02 14.22
CA VAL A 133 -10.03 -20.89 13.50
C VAL A 133 -11.47 -20.56 13.85
N CYS A 134 -12.37 -20.76 12.90
CA CYS A 134 -13.80 -20.64 13.13
C CYS A 134 -14.29 -21.78 14.04
N VAL A 135 -14.74 -21.42 15.24
CA VAL A 135 -15.20 -22.38 16.26
C VAL A 135 -16.50 -23.07 15.85
N ASP A 136 -17.43 -22.34 15.24
CA ASP A 136 -18.75 -22.87 14.82
C ASP A 136 -18.71 -23.61 13.46
N CYS A 137 -17.62 -23.45 12.70
CA CYS A 137 -17.42 -24.13 11.41
C CYS A 137 -16.77 -25.53 11.55
N SER A 138 -16.47 -25.93 12.78
CA SER A 138 -15.60 -27.07 13.14
C SER A 138 -16.16 -28.46 12.86
N ALA A 139 -17.35 -28.58 12.29
CA ALA A 139 -17.98 -29.88 12.03
C ALA A 139 -17.24 -30.74 10.97
N PHE A 140 -16.33 -30.16 10.17
CA PHE A 140 -15.70 -30.87 9.05
C PHE A 140 -14.18 -30.60 8.88
N SER A 141 -13.71 -29.36 9.07
CA SER A 141 -12.28 -29.00 8.95
C SER A 141 -11.99 -27.65 9.63
N ASN A 142 -10.73 -27.39 9.99
CA ASN A 142 -10.30 -26.08 10.50
C ASN A 142 -10.34 -25.04 9.37
N GLU A 143 -11.16 -24.00 9.52
CA GLU A 143 -11.23 -22.85 8.61
C GLU A 143 -10.83 -21.56 9.33
N GLN A 144 -10.20 -20.63 8.63
CA GLN A 144 -9.82 -19.32 9.18
C GLN A 144 -10.94 -18.30 8.99
N VAL A 145 -10.99 -17.31 9.89
CA VAL A 145 -11.97 -16.22 9.84
C VAL A 145 -11.38 -15.00 9.15
N ASN A 146 -12.13 -14.39 8.21
CA ASN A 146 -11.86 -13.04 7.74
C ASN A 146 -12.61 -12.03 8.62
N ALA A 147 -11.91 -11.02 9.12
CA ALA A 147 -12.50 -9.99 9.96
C ALA A 147 -12.45 -8.58 9.35
N ALA A 148 -12.01 -8.49 8.09
CA ALA A 148 -12.32 -7.39 7.20
C ALA A 148 -13.59 -7.72 6.38
N THR A 149 -14.24 -6.69 5.85
CA THR A 149 -15.31 -6.86 4.87
C THR A 149 -14.71 -7.37 3.56
N SER A 150 -15.43 -8.28 2.88
CA SER A 150 -14.94 -8.86 1.62
C SER A 150 -15.11 -7.97 0.37
N PRO A 151 -16.14 -7.09 0.28
CA PRO A 151 -16.23 -6.09 -0.79
C PRO A 151 -15.11 -5.05 -0.73
N LEU A 152 -14.81 -4.41 -1.87
CA LEU A 152 -13.93 -3.23 -1.93
C LEU A 152 -14.70 -1.99 -1.46
N ASP A 153 -14.93 -1.88 -0.15
CA ASP A 153 -15.77 -0.85 0.48
C ASP A 153 -14.99 0.19 1.29
N ALA A 154 -13.67 0.22 1.09
CA ALA A 154 -12.75 1.09 1.82
C ALA A 154 -12.91 0.94 3.35
N SER A 155 -13.17 -0.27 3.85
CA SER A 155 -13.17 -0.58 5.28
C SER A 155 -11.84 -0.28 5.98
N ILE A 156 -10.75 -0.15 5.24
CA ILE A 156 -9.48 0.40 5.75
C ILE A 156 -9.63 1.85 6.26
N VAL A 157 -10.56 2.61 5.68
CA VAL A 157 -10.86 4.02 6.05
C VAL A 157 -12.09 4.11 6.93
N TYR A 158 -13.08 3.24 6.75
CA TYR A 158 -14.40 3.35 7.42
C TYR A 158 -14.65 2.27 8.48
N GLY A 159 -13.77 1.29 8.60
CA GLY A 159 -13.86 0.17 9.52
C GLY A 159 -14.76 -0.96 9.03
N SER A 160 -14.53 -2.16 9.55
CA SER A 160 -15.29 -3.37 9.22
C SER A 160 -16.50 -3.64 10.13
N GLY A 161 -16.84 -2.72 11.05
CA GLY A 161 -18.02 -2.86 11.92
C GLY A 161 -18.43 -1.57 12.62
N ASP A 162 -19.69 -1.51 13.08
CA ASP A 162 -20.36 -0.26 13.52
C ASP A 162 -19.62 0.47 14.65
N ARG A 163 -19.14 -0.26 15.66
CA ARG A 163 -18.37 0.34 16.76
C ARG A 163 -17.05 0.93 16.29
N LYS A 164 -16.43 0.34 15.26
CA LYS A 164 -15.19 0.85 14.66
C LYS A 164 -15.52 2.05 13.80
N ALA A 165 -16.50 1.95 12.89
CA ALA A 165 -16.96 3.06 12.05
C ALA A 165 -17.32 4.31 12.87
N MET A 166 -17.96 4.13 14.02
CA MET A 166 -18.30 5.23 14.94
C MET A 166 -17.06 5.85 15.61
N LYS A 167 -16.06 5.03 15.96
CA LYS A 167 -14.75 5.49 16.46
C LYS A 167 -13.86 6.07 15.37
N ILE A 168 -14.06 5.73 14.10
CA ILE A 168 -13.21 6.18 12.99
C ILE A 168 -13.48 7.64 12.60
N ARG A 169 -14.63 8.19 13.04
CA ARG A 169 -14.80 9.65 13.15
C ARG A 169 -13.67 10.31 13.99
N THR A 170 -12.82 9.52 14.68
CA THR A 170 -11.58 9.93 15.38
C THR A 170 -10.29 9.20 14.93
N TYR A 171 -10.13 8.79 13.66
CA TYR A 171 -8.86 8.32 13.03
C TYR A 171 -8.30 6.92 13.39
N ASP A 172 -9.04 5.81 13.16
CA ASP A 172 -8.44 4.43 13.27
C ASP A 172 -9.21 3.36 12.48
N GLY A 173 -9.06 3.36 11.14
CA GLY A 173 -9.81 2.53 10.19
C GLY A 173 -9.35 1.08 10.08
N ASP A 174 -8.03 0.87 10.02
CA ASP A 174 -7.33 -0.41 10.06
C ASP A 174 -6.12 -0.31 10.99
N LYS A 175 -5.89 -1.32 11.83
CA LYS A 175 -4.81 -1.28 12.83
C LYS A 175 -3.41 -1.36 12.24
N ARG A 176 -3.28 -1.79 10.98
CA ARG A 176 -2.01 -1.89 10.25
C ARG A 176 -1.62 -0.60 9.59
N VAL A 177 -2.38 0.49 9.78
CA VAL A 177 -2.05 1.83 9.26
C VAL A 177 -0.57 2.19 9.45
N ASN A 178 0.03 1.79 10.58
CA ASN A 178 1.42 2.10 10.93
C ASN A 178 2.44 1.00 10.56
N GLN A 179 2.06 -0.02 9.77
CA GLN A 179 2.99 -1.09 9.37
C GLN A 179 4.15 -0.52 8.54
N HIS A 180 3.83 0.35 7.57
CA HIS A 180 4.80 1.12 6.80
C HIS A 180 4.23 2.50 6.47
N ALA A 181 5.08 3.54 6.45
CA ALA A 181 4.68 4.94 6.26
C ALA A 181 3.88 5.21 4.97
N PHE A 182 4.03 4.35 3.95
CA PHE A 182 3.28 4.44 2.70
C PHE A 182 1.80 4.08 2.87
N LEU A 183 1.51 3.05 3.67
CA LEU A 183 0.14 2.65 3.98
C LEU A 183 -0.58 3.76 4.76
N SER A 184 0.09 4.32 5.78
CA SER A 184 -0.43 5.45 6.56
C SER A 184 -0.69 6.69 5.68
N SER A 185 0.22 6.96 4.75
CA SER A 185 0.08 8.09 3.82
C SER A 185 -1.15 7.92 2.94
N MET A 186 -1.42 6.72 2.47
CA MET A 186 -2.54 6.45 1.58
C MET A 186 -3.88 6.48 2.29
N GLU A 187 -4.00 5.85 3.45
CA GLU A 187 -5.21 5.94 4.28
C GLU A 187 -5.51 7.41 4.60
N THR A 188 -4.48 8.20 4.90
CA THR A 188 -4.61 9.65 5.08
C THR A 188 -5.15 10.34 3.83
N LEU A 189 -4.70 9.96 2.63
CA LEU A 189 -5.21 10.52 1.37
C LEU A 189 -6.69 10.20 1.14
N PHE A 190 -7.13 8.96 1.39
CA PHE A 190 -8.54 8.61 1.25
C PHE A 190 -9.43 9.31 2.28
N MET A 191 -8.95 9.47 3.51
CA MET A 191 -9.63 10.26 4.53
C MET A 191 -9.71 11.75 4.14
N ARG A 192 -8.64 12.32 3.58
CA ARG A 192 -8.66 13.68 3.02
C ARG A 192 -9.65 13.79 1.87
N ASP A 193 -9.74 12.78 1.02
CA ASP A 193 -10.68 12.74 -0.10
C ASP A 193 -12.12 12.71 0.39
N HIS A 194 -12.42 11.92 1.42
CA HIS A 194 -13.73 11.93 2.08
C HIS A 194 -14.11 13.33 2.54
N ASN A 195 -13.26 13.99 3.33
CA ASN A 195 -13.54 15.33 3.85
C ASN A 195 -13.71 16.37 2.73
N ARG A 196 -12.90 16.26 1.67
CA ARG A 196 -12.97 17.11 0.48
C ARG A 196 -14.29 16.92 -0.27
N VAL A 197 -14.72 15.67 -0.48
CA VAL A 197 -15.99 15.33 -1.14
C VAL A 197 -17.17 15.80 -0.28
N ALA A 198 -17.19 15.48 1.02
CA ALA A 198 -18.22 15.91 1.95
C ALA A 198 -18.38 17.45 1.99
N THR A 199 -17.27 18.19 2.00
CA THR A 199 -17.29 19.66 1.95
C THR A 199 -17.92 20.18 0.67
N LYS A 200 -17.61 19.57 -0.49
CA LYS A 200 -18.22 19.94 -1.77
C LYS A 200 -19.71 19.60 -1.82
N LEU A 201 -20.09 18.43 -1.32
CA LEU A 201 -21.49 18.00 -1.24
C LEU A 201 -22.30 18.91 -0.31
N LYS A 202 -21.78 19.33 0.84
CA LYS A 202 -22.47 20.27 1.73
C LYS A 202 -22.71 21.63 1.06
N LYS A 203 -21.76 22.10 0.24
CA LYS A 203 -21.94 23.34 -0.55
C LYS A 203 -22.99 23.17 -1.64
N LEU A 204 -23.07 22.00 -2.28
CA LEU A 204 -24.06 21.71 -3.31
C LEU A 204 -25.46 21.48 -2.74
N ASN A 205 -25.54 20.84 -1.57
CA ASN A 205 -26.76 20.45 -0.89
C ASN A 205 -26.74 20.95 0.57
N PRO A 206 -26.98 22.26 0.82
CA PRO A 206 -26.93 22.81 2.18
C PRO A 206 -27.93 22.16 3.14
N HIS A 207 -29.03 21.62 2.61
CA HIS A 207 -30.11 20.96 3.36
C HIS A 207 -29.76 19.53 3.82
N TRP A 208 -28.68 18.91 3.33
CA TRP A 208 -28.32 17.56 3.78
C TRP A 208 -27.82 17.56 5.23
N GLU A 209 -28.33 16.61 6.00
CA GLU A 209 -27.86 16.28 7.35
C GLU A 209 -26.49 15.59 7.31
N GLU A 210 -25.81 15.57 8.46
CA GLU A 210 -24.45 15.02 8.57
C GLU A 210 -24.36 13.55 8.17
N GLU A 211 -25.31 12.72 8.59
CA GLU A 211 -25.30 11.29 8.27
C GLU A 211 -25.40 11.05 6.76
N ARG A 212 -26.31 11.79 6.10
CA ARG A 212 -26.46 11.72 4.65
C ARG A 212 -25.19 12.15 3.92
N LEU A 213 -24.56 13.24 4.35
CA LEU A 213 -23.30 13.72 3.79
C LEU A 213 -22.17 12.70 3.94
N TYR A 214 -22.07 12.09 5.12
CA TYR A 214 -21.09 11.05 5.40
C TYR A 214 -21.28 9.84 4.49
N GLN A 215 -22.51 9.32 4.38
CA GLN A 215 -22.78 8.14 3.56
C GLN A 215 -22.58 8.42 2.06
N GLU A 216 -23.00 9.58 1.55
CA GLU A 216 -22.78 9.93 0.13
C GLU A 216 -21.30 10.16 -0.18
N ALA A 217 -20.57 10.84 0.70
CA ALA A 217 -19.11 10.99 0.55
C ALA A 217 -18.41 9.62 0.60
N ARG A 218 -18.80 8.75 1.54
CA ARG A 218 -18.32 7.37 1.64
C ARG A 218 -18.55 6.60 0.35
N ARG A 219 -19.79 6.62 -0.19
CA ARG A 219 -20.15 5.94 -1.45
C ARG A 219 -19.29 6.42 -2.62
N ILE A 220 -19.06 7.73 -2.76
CA ILE A 220 -18.23 8.29 -3.84
C ILE A 220 -16.76 7.87 -3.71
N VAL A 221 -16.20 7.91 -2.49
CA VAL A 221 -14.81 7.51 -2.24
C VAL A 221 -14.61 6.02 -2.53
N ILE A 222 -15.56 5.18 -2.11
CA ILE A 222 -15.58 3.74 -2.42
C ILE A 222 -15.61 3.51 -3.93
N ALA A 223 -16.51 4.20 -4.65
CA ALA A 223 -16.58 4.10 -6.10
C ALA A 223 -15.28 4.52 -6.79
N ASN A 224 -14.59 5.54 -6.27
CA ASN A 224 -13.29 5.97 -6.79
C ASN A 224 -12.21 4.89 -6.56
N LEU A 225 -12.17 4.26 -5.37
CA LEU A 225 -11.28 3.12 -5.07
C LEU A 225 -11.54 1.94 -6.02
N GLN A 226 -12.80 1.53 -6.16
CA GLN A 226 -13.21 0.45 -7.05
C GLN A 226 -12.81 0.77 -8.50
N CYS A 227 -13.15 1.97 -8.97
CA CYS A 227 -12.86 2.38 -10.34
C CYS A 227 -11.34 2.38 -10.61
N ILE A 228 -10.50 2.98 -9.75
CA ILE A 228 -9.04 2.96 -9.92
C ILE A 228 -8.50 1.52 -9.92
N THR A 229 -9.01 0.66 -9.03
CA THR A 229 -8.60 -0.75 -8.93
C THR A 229 -8.83 -1.51 -10.23
N TYR A 230 -10.07 -1.50 -10.75
CA TYR A 230 -10.42 -2.27 -11.94
C TYR A 230 -9.96 -1.61 -13.25
N LYS A 231 -9.82 -0.28 -13.28
CA LYS A 231 -9.45 0.48 -14.48
C LYS A 231 -7.94 0.62 -14.67
N GLU A 232 -7.18 0.81 -13.60
CA GLU A 232 -5.77 1.15 -13.70
C GLU A 232 -4.84 0.06 -13.12
N TYR A 233 -5.20 -0.60 -12.02
CA TYR A 233 -4.30 -1.56 -11.36
C TYR A 233 -4.38 -2.97 -11.91
N LEU A 234 -5.57 -3.58 -11.90
CA LEU A 234 -5.73 -4.97 -12.37
C LEU A 234 -5.22 -5.18 -13.81
N PRO A 235 -5.39 -4.24 -14.76
CA PRO A 235 -4.79 -4.39 -16.09
C PRO A 235 -3.27 -4.50 -16.10
N GLN A 236 -2.56 -3.80 -15.20
CA GLN A 236 -1.10 -3.92 -15.10
C GLN A 236 -0.70 -5.25 -14.48
N LEU A 237 -1.49 -5.72 -13.50
CA LEU A 237 -1.20 -6.96 -12.79
C LEU A 237 -1.48 -8.21 -13.66
N LEU A 238 -2.66 -8.28 -14.27
CA LEU A 238 -3.21 -9.48 -14.91
C LEU A 238 -3.10 -9.47 -16.43
N GLY A 239 -2.84 -8.31 -17.02
CA GLY A 239 -2.77 -8.15 -18.46
C GLY A 239 -4.12 -8.20 -19.19
N PRO A 240 -4.14 -7.81 -20.47
CA PRO A 240 -5.37 -7.60 -21.22
C PRO A 240 -6.15 -8.89 -21.49
N TYR A 241 -5.49 -10.04 -21.58
CA TYR A 241 -6.16 -11.31 -21.85
C TYR A 241 -7.03 -11.74 -20.67
N ILE A 242 -6.48 -11.75 -19.45
CA ILE A 242 -7.21 -12.17 -18.25
C ILE A 242 -8.29 -11.16 -17.90
N MET A 243 -8.02 -9.86 -18.04
CA MET A 243 -9.03 -8.82 -17.85
C MET A 243 -10.27 -9.03 -18.73
N ARG A 244 -10.08 -9.40 -20.00
CA ARG A 244 -11.19 -9.73 -20.92
C ARG A 244 -11.87 -11.06 -20.56
N LYS A 245 -11.09 -12.09 -20.22
CA LYS A 245 -11.62 -13.43 -19.91
C LYS A 245 -12.58 -13.42 -18.72
N PHE A 246 -12.33 -12.58 -17.72
CA PHE A 246 -13.14 -12.47 -16.51
C PHE A 246 -14.03 -11.22 -16.47
N ASP A 247 -14.09 -10.44 -17.56
CA ASP A 247 -14.86 -9.19 -17.65
C ASP A 247 -14.61 -8.20 -16.48
N LEU A 248 -13.34 -8.06 -16.09
CA LEU A 248 -12.94 -7.26 -14.93
C LEU A 248 -12.87 -5.77 -15.24
N GLY A 249 -12.72 -5.38 -16.51
CA GLY A 249 -12.57 -3.97 -16.90
C GLY A 249 -13.80 -3.10 -16.59
N VAL A 250 -13.56 -1.82 -16.36
CA VAL A 250 -14.63 -0.80 -16.27
C VAL A 250 -15.21 -0.55 -17.67
N ARG A 251 -16.54 -0.43 -17.78
CA ARG A 251 -17.21 -0.27 -19.08
C ARG A 251 -17.01 1.15 -19.63
N ASN A 252 -16.69 1.24 -20.92
CA ASN A 252 -16.56 2.52 -21.63
C ASN A 252 -17.91 3.08 -22.13
N THR A 253 -18.98 2.29 -22.05
CA THR A 253 -20.36 2.67 -22.42
C THR A 253 -21.05 3.38 -21.26
N SER A 254 -22.20 4.01 -21.52
CA SER A 254 -23.12 4.50 -20.48
C SER A 254 -23.57 3.38 -19.55
N ASP A 255 -23.83 2.23 -20.15
CA ASP A 255 -24.36 1.05 -19.48
C ASP A 255 -23.39 0.56 -18.42
N GLY A 256 -23.98 0.14 -17.31
CA GLY A 256 -23.33 -0.46 -16.17
C GLY A 256 -23.28 -1.98 -16.27
N THR A 257 -22.90 -2.61 -15.16
CA THR A 257 -22.91 -4.06 -15.00
C THR A 257 -24.12 -4.51 -14.19
N GLU A 258 -24.27 -5.82 -13.99
CA GLU A 258 -25.36 -6.39 -13.21
C GLU A 258 -24.80 -7.17 -12.01
N TYR A 259 -25.45 -7.00 -10.86
CA TYR A 259 -25.20 -7.79 -9.67
C TYR A 259 -25.74 -9.22 -9.86
N ASN A 260 -24.98 -10.22 -9.42
CA ASN A 260 -25.43 -11.61 -9.44
C ASN A 260 -25.49 -12.16 -8.00
N PRO A 261 -26.70 -12.36 -7.43
CA PRO A 261 -26.86 -12.83 -6.06
C PRO A 261 -26.40 -14.28 -5.84
N ASN A 262 -26.16 -15.05 -6.90
CA ASN A 262 -25.65 -16.42 -6.79
C ASN A 262 -24.12 -16.46 -6.62
N ILE A 263 -23.44 -15.33 -6.75
CA ILE A 263 -22.00 -15.24 -6.57
C ILE A 263 -21.70 -14.94 -5.10
N GLN A 264 -21.00 -15.88 -4.44
CA GLN A 264 -20.51 -15.68 -3.09
C GLN A 264 -19.31 -14.74 -3.09
N ASN A 265 -19.46 -13.60 -2.43
CA ASN A 265 -18.42 -12.56 -2.33
C ASN A 265 -17.47 -12.77 -1.14
N GLY A 266 -17.27 -14.01 -0.68
CA GLY A 266 -16.30 -14.30 0.37
C GLY A 266 -14.87 -14.19 -0.15
N VAL A 267 -13.95 -13.68 0.66
CA VAL A 267 -12.51 -13.80 0.37
C VAL A 267 -12.11 -15.27 0.52
N ARG A 268 -11.51 -15.83 -0.53
CA ARG A 268 -11.03 -17.21 -0.53
C ARG A 268 -9.74 -17.35 0.27
N ASN A 269 -9.62 -18.47 0.97
CA ASN A 269 -8.50 -18.75 1.85
C ASN A 269 -7.16 -18.74 1.09
N GLU A 270 -7.15 -19.36 -0.09
CA GLU A 270 -5.98 -19.39 -0.97
C GLU A 270 -5.60 -18.00 -1.48
N PHE A 271 -6.56 -17.09 -1.70
CA PHE A 271 -6.28 -15.71 -2.09
C PHE A 271 -5.64 -14.92 -0.95
N ALA A 272 -6.21 -15.00 0.25
CA ALA A 272 -5.73 -14.27 1.44
C ALA A 272 -4.35 -14.75 1.92
N ASN A 273 -4.08 -16.06 1.87
CA ASN A 273 -2.85 -16.63 2.42
C ASN A 273 -1.71 -16.73 1.41
N ALA A 274 -1.99 -16.80 0.11
CA ALA A 274 -0.94 -16.92 -0.90
C ALA A 274 -1.19 -16.05 -2.14
N GLY A 275 -2.36 -16.21 -2.76
CA GLY A 275 -2.71 -15.70 -4.09
C GLY A 275 -2.39 -14.24 -4.31
N PHE A 276 -2.59 -13.40 -3.29
CA PHE A 276 -2.42 -11.96 -3.40
C PHE A 276 -1.25 -11.40 -2.60
N ARG A 277 -0.43 -12.25 -1.97
CA ARG A 277 0.74 -11.85 -1.19
C ARG A 277 1.93 -11.53 -2.09
N LEU A 278 1.82 -10.48 -2.90
CA LEU A 278 2.81 -10.11 -3.92
C LEU A 278 4.09 -9.46 -3.33
N HIS A 279 4.64 -10.01 -2.24
CA HIS A 279 5.78 -9.45 -1.52
C HIS A 279 7.06 -9.38 -2.36
N SER A 280 7.15 -10.15 -3.44
CA SER A 280 8.23 -10.06 -4.43
C SER A 280 8.24 -8.77 -5.24
N MET A 281 7.15 -7.99 -5.21
CA MET A 281 7.08 -6.65 -5.79
C MET A 281 7.59 -5.57 -4.83
N ILE A 282 7.92 -5.93 -3.57
CA ILE A 282 8.57 -5.01 -2.63
C ILE A 282 10.01 -4.78 -3.08
N PRO A 283 10.45 -3.53 -3.32
CA PRO A 283 11.79 -3.26 -3.81
C PRO A 283 12.86 -3.69 -2.80
N LYS A 284 13.68 -4.67 -3.17
CA LYS A 284 15.05 -4.86 -2.69
C LYS A 284 15.89 -5.29 -3.89
N ASN A 285 17.20 -5.04 -3.85
CA ASN A 285 18.17 -5.53 -4.83
C ASN A 285 18.25 -7.08 -4.80
N THR A 286 17.17 -7.77 -5.15
CA THR A 286 17.04 -9.22 -5.00
C THR A 286 17.53 -9.90 -6.26
N GLY A 287 18.75 -10.41 -6.15
CA GLY A 287 19.28 -11.41 -7.06
C GLY A 287 18.34 -12.60 -7.22
N SER A 288 18.48 -13.25 -8.37
CA SER A 288 17.77 -14.49 -8.71
C SER A 288 18.03 -15.55 -7.64
N PHE A 289 17.03 -15.89 -6.83
CA PHE A 289 17.11 -17.06 -5.95
C PHE A 289 16.97 -18.31 -6.82
N GLY A 290 18.10 -18.97 -7.09
CA GLY A 290 18.11 -20.34 -7.58
C GLY A 290 17.64 -21.29 -6.49
N LEU A 291 16.34 -21.48 -6.35
CA LEU A 291 15.79 -22.51 -5.47
C LEU A 291 16.07 -23.89 -6.10
N LYS A 292 17.04 -24.62 -5.53
CA LYS A 292 17.12 -26.07 -5.75
C LYS A 292 15.99 -26.72 -4.95
N PHE A 293 14.96 -27.17 -5.66
CA PHE A 293 13.84 -27.91 -5.06
C PHE A 293 14.36 -29.08 -4.24
N ARG A 294 13.94 -29.12 -2.97
CA ARG A 294 14.19 -30.23 -2.04
C ARG A 294 12.94 -31.05 -1.73
N HIS A 295 11.79 -30.66 -2.29
CA HIS A 295 10.56 -31.43 -2.18
C HIS A 295 10.65 -32.67 -3.05
N ALA A 296 10.18 -33.80 -2.53
CA ALA A 296 10.17 -35.07 -3.26
C ALA A 296 9.15 -35.05 -4.41
N SER A 297 8.09 -34.23 -4.28
CA SER A 297 7.00 -34.11 -5.25
C SER A 297 6.55 -32.66 -5.43
N VAL A 298 5.89 -32.35 -6.56
CA VAL A 298 5.31 -31.01 -6.83
C VAL A 298 4.12 -30.74 -5.92
N GLU A 299 3.44 -31.79 -5.47
CA GLU A 299 2.30 -31.76 -4.57
C GLU A 299 2.65 -31.28 -3.15
N ASP A 300 3.93 -31.36 -2.76
CA ASP A 300 4.42 -30.92 -1.46
C ASP A 300 4.89 -29.46 -1.45
N VAL A 301 4.80 -28.77 -2.60
CA VAL A 301 5.28 -27.39 -2.75
C VAL A 301 4.24 -26.43 -2.21
N ASP A 302 4.65 -25.58 -1.26
CA ASP A 302 3.79 -24.52 -0.74
C ASP A 302 3.26 -23.64 -1.88
N LEU A 303 1.94 -23.39 -1.90
CA LEU A 303 1.27 -22.64 -2.98
C LEU A 303 1.95 -21.29 -3.29
N TYR A 304 2.34 -20.55 -2.25
CA TYR A 304 3.04 -19.27 -2.40
C TYR A 304 4.41 -19.44 -3.08
N VAL A 305 5.18 -20.47 -2.69
CA VAL A 305 6.49 -20.77 -3.29
C VAL A 305 6.32 -21.22 -4.74
N GLY A 306 5.35 -22.09 -5.02
CA GLY A 306 5.02 -22.55 -6.36
C GLY A 306 4.69 -21.38 -7.28
N MET A 307 3.78 -20.48 -6.88
CA MET A 307 3.43 -19.29 -7.64
C MET A 307 4.62 -18.37 -7.93
N MET A 308 5.51 -18.20 -6.95
CA MET A 308 6.70 -17.36 -7.09
C MET A 308 7.75 -17.92 -8.07
N LEU A 309 7.69 -19.22 -8.31
CA LEU A 309 8.59 -19.93 -9.23
C LEU A 309 8.04 -20.04 -10.65
N GLU A 310 6.76 -19.70 -10.84
CA GLU A 310 6.17 -19.68 -12.17
C GLU A 310 6.74 -18.54 -13.02
N ASN A 311 6.93 -18.82 -14.31
CA ASN A 311 7.16 -17.76 -15.27
C ASN A 311 5.91 -16.88 -15.39
N ARG A 312 6.13 -15.58 -15.57
CA ARG A 312 5.06 -14.61 -15.78
C ARG A 312 4.17 -15.03 -16.96
N PHE A 313 2.86 -14.94 -16.78
CA PHE A 313 1.93 -15.13 -17.87
C PHE A 313 2.09 -13.99 -18.90
N PRO A 314 2.00 -14.24 -20.23
CA PRO A 314 2.23 -13.21 -21.22
C PRO A 314 1.38 -11.95 -21.02
N GLY A 315 2.03 -10.81 -20.81
CA GLY A 315 1.38 -9.52 -20.56
C GLY A 315 0.87 -9.31 -19.13
N SER A 316 1.16 -10.22 -18.21
CA SER A 316 0.84 -10.17 -16.77
C SER A 316 2.13 -10.08 -15.97
N GLU A 317 2.07 -9.45 -14.79
CA GLU A 317 3.20 -9.38 -13.85
C GLU A 317 3.32 -10.64 -12.99
N VAL A 318 2.28 -11.48 -12.97
CA VAL A 318 2.22 -12.71 -12.18
C VAL A 318 2.13 -13.95 -13.06
N GLY A 319 2.53 -15.11 -12.50
CA GLY A 319 2.38 -16.42 -13.13
C GLY A 319 0.93 -16.88 -13.28
N PRO A 320 0.65 -17.93 -14.07
CA PRO A 320 -0.70 -18.41 -14.38
C PRO A 320 -1.54 -18.79 -13.15
N THR A 321 -0.96 -19.40 -12.12
CA THR A 321 -1.70 -19.80 -10.91
C THR A 321 -2.14 -18.58 -10.12
N ALA A 322 -1.19 -17.67 -9.87
CA ALA A 322 -1.48 -16.39 -9.22
C ALA A 322 -2.55 -15.61 -9.99
N ALA A 323 -2.38 -15.49 -11.31
CA ALA A 323 -3.32 -14.75 -12.15
C ALA A 323 -4.75 -15.32 -12.07
N CYS A 324 -4.90 -16.65 -12.04
CA CYS A 324 -6.18 -17.33 -11.90
C CYS A 324 -6.85 -17.08 -10.55
N LEU A 325 -6.09 -17.20 -9.45
CA LEU A 325 -6.62 -16.96 -8.10
C LEU A 325 -7.07 -15.51 -7.94
N ILE A 326 -6.23 -14.58 -8.39
CA ILE A 326 -6.48 -13.15 -8.32
C ILE A 326 -7.71 -12.79 -9.18
N SER A 327 -7.75 -13.22 -10.44
CA SER A 327 -8.86 -12.87 -11.34
C SER A 327 -10.20 -13.43 -10.87
N LYS A 328 -10.20 -14.64 -10.29
CA LYS A 328 -11.41 -15.23 -9.68
C LYS A 328 -11.88 -14.42 -8.47
N GLN A 329 -10.98 -14.02 -7.58
CA GLN A 329 -11.37 -13.22 -6.42
C GLN A 329 -11.97 -11.87 -6.85
N PHE A 330 -11.32 -11.15 -7.76
CA PHE A 330 -11.85 -9.87 -8.26
C PHE A 330 -13.15 -10.03 -9.06
N TYR A 331 -13.35 -11.17 -9.73
CA TYR A 331 -14.64 -11.48 -10.32
C TYR A 331 -15.75 -11.57 -9.26
N PHE A 332 -15.50 -12.28 -8.14
CA PHE A 332 -16.44 -12.37 -7.03
C PHE A 332 -16.69 -11.02 -6.36
N THR A 333 -15.64 -10.24 -6.18
CA THR A 333 -15.73 -8.91 -5.57
C THR A 333 -16.43 -7.88 -6.47
N LYS A 334 -16.40 -8.05 -7.80
CA LYS A 334 -17.16 -7.21 -8.74
C LYS A 334 -18.62 -7.63 -8.82
N PHE A 335 -18.88 -8.87 -9.20
CA PHE A 335 -20.23 -9.33 -9.56
C PHE A 335 -21.04 -9.84 -8.36
N GLY A 336 -20.38 -10.20 -7.25
CA GLY A 336 -21.00 -10.57 -5.97
C GLY A 336 -21.12 -9.40 -4.99
N ASP A 337 -20.64 -8.20 -5.33
CA ASP A 337 -20.89 -6.99 -4.55
C ASP A 337 -22.10 -6.25 -5.10
N ARG A 338 -23.20 -6.24 -4.33
CA ARG A 338 -24.43 -5.51 -4.68
C ARG A 338 -24.22 -4.00 -4.82
N PHE A 339 -23.19 -3.46 -4.17
CA PHE A 339 -22.89 -2.02 -4.15
C PHE A 339 -21.75 -1.61 -5.09
N TYR A 340 -21.28 -2.51 -5.96
CA TYR A 340 -20.25 -2.16 -6.94
C TYR A 340 -20.71 -0.98 -7.81
N PHE A 341 -19.84 0.01 -7.98
CA PHE A 341 -20.23 1.33 -8.48
C PHE A 341 -20.84 1.34 -9.90
N GLU A 342 -20.54 0.34 -10.74
CA GLU A 342 -21.13 0.24 -12.08
C GLU A 342 -22.47 -0.49 -12.11
N HIS A 343 -22.90 -1.15 -11.04
CA HIS A 343 -24.12 -1.95 -11.11
C HIS A 343 -25.37 -1.11 -11.31
N GLU A 344 -26.25 -1.57 -12.19
CA GLU A 344 -27.57 -0.99 -12.43
C GLU A 344 -28.67 -1.80 -11.75
N GLY A 345 -29.86 -1.21 -11.61
CA GLY A 345 -31.06 -1.90 -11.13
C GLY A 345 -31.13 -2.17 -9.62
N GLU A 346 -29.99 -2.11 -8.91
CA GLU A 346 -29.93 -2.28 -7.46
C GLU A 346 -30.26 -0.99 -6.70
N VAL A 347 -30.75 -1.14 -5.46
CA VAL A 347 -30.96 -0.01 -4.55
C VAL A 347 -30.00 -0.13 -3.36
N PRO A 348 -29.04 0.79 -3.18
CA PRO A 348 -28.82 2.05 -3.91
C PRO A 348 -27.69 1.96 -4.97
N SER A 349 -28.03 1.92 -6.25
CA SER A 349 -27.11 2.19 -7.36
C SER A 349 -26.91 3.69 -7.61
N PHE A 350 -25.79 4.07 -8.21
CA PHE A 350 -25.61 5.42 -8.76
C PHE A 350 -26.49 5.63 -9.99
N SER A 351 -26.91 6.87 -10.27
CA SER A 351 -27.58 7.19 -11.54
C SER A 351 -26.60 7.09 -12.73
N GLU A 352 -27.11 7.00 -13.96
CA GLU A 352 -26.26 6.94 -15.16
C GLU A 352 -25.29 8.14 -15.25
N ALA A 353 -25.77 9.35 -14.96
CA ALA A 353 -24.94 10.56 -14.95
C ALA A 353 -23.85 10.51 -13.86
N GLN A 354 -24.17 9.96 -12.69
CA GLN A 354 -23.22 9.74 -11.61
C GLN A 354 -22.17 8.68 -12.00
N ARG A 355 -22.58 7.54 -12.56
CA ARG A 355 -21.69 6.47 -13.04
C ARG A 355 -20.73 6.98 -14.11
N ASN A 356 -21.24 7.69 -15.12
CA ASN A 356 -20.42 8.26 -16.20
C ASN A 356 -19.38 9.27 -15.67
N SER A 357 -19.75 10.03 -14.64
CA SER A 357 -18.82 10.93 -13.93
C SER A 357 -17.75 10.15 -13.15
N LEU A 358 -18.14 9.09 -12.43
CA LEU A 358 -17.23 8.23 -11.65
C LEU A 358 -16.25 7.46 -12.54
N LYS A 359 -16.66 7.02 -13.73
CA LYS A 359 -15.81 6.34 -14.73
C LYS A 359 -14.61 7.20 -15.18
N GLN A 360 -14.62 8.51 -14.93
CA GLN A 360 -13.47 9.41 -15.14
C GLN A 360 -12.38 9.29 -14.07
N CYS A 361 -12.53 8.40 -13.09
CA CYS A 361 -11.53 8.14 -12.05
C CYS A 361 -10.12 7.93 -12.64
N SER A 362 -9.12 8.41 -11.91
CA SER A 362 -7.71 8.07 -12.13
C SER A 362 -6.92 8.30 -10.86
N LEU A 363 -5.87 7.51 -10.64
CA LEU A 363 -4.98 7.70 -9.50
C LEU A 363 -4.28 9.07 -9.57
N ALA A 364 -3.94 9.53 -10.77
CA ALA A 364 -3.33 10.84 -10.98
C ALA A 364 -4.24 11.98 -10.49
N ARG A 365 -5.54 11.92 -10.84
CA ARG A 365 -6.54 12.88 -10.36
C ARG A 365 -6.69 12.86 -8.85
N PHE A 366 -6.79 11.65 -8.29
CA PHE A 366 -6.91 11.43 -6.85
C PHE A 366 -5.73 12.05 -6.08
N LEU A 367 -4.49 11.87 -6.58
CA LEU A 367 -3.30 12.47 -5.99
C LEU A 367 -3.32 14.00 -6.08
N CYS A 368 -3.58 14.57 -7.26
CA CYS A 368 -3.67 16.03 -7.44
C CYS A 368 -4.76 16.68 -6.58
N ASP A 369 -5.80 15.93 -6.25
CA ASP A 369 -6.93 16.42 -5.48
C ASP A 369 -6.70 16.44 -3.97
N ASN A 370 -5.78 15.60 -3.49
CA ASN A 370 -5.52 15.37 -2.07
C ASN A 370 -4.11 15.78 -1.63
N LEU A 371 -3.22 16.07 -2.59
CA LEU A 371 -1.88 16.62 -2.37
C LEU A 371 -1.79 18.06 -2.88
N ASN A 372 -0.84 18.82 -2.33
CA ASN A 372 -0.55 20.18 -2.79
C ASN A 372 0.45 20.16 -3.96
N ILE A 373 0.06 19.56 -5.09
CA ILE A 373 0.88 19.40 -6.29
C ILE A 373 0.19 20.00 -7.51
N THR A 374 0.98 20.49 -8.46
CA THR A 374 0.50 21.07 -9.74
C THR A 374 0.71 20.16 -10.93
N GLN A 375 1.63 19.20 -10.82
CA GLN A 375 1.95 18.20 -11.83
C GLN A 375 2.02 16.82 -11.20
N VAL A 376 1.67 15.80 -11.99
CA VAL A 376 1.73 14.40 -11.59
C VAL A 376 1.99 13.54 -12.80
N GLN A 377 2.51 12.34 -12.56
CA GLN A 377 2.66 11.31 -13.58
C GLN A 377 1.29 10.94 -14.20
N LYS A 378 1.17 10.91 -15.54
CA LYS A 378 -0.10 10.58 -16.22
C LYS A 378 -0.72 9.27 -15.73
N TYR A 379 0.10 8.22 -15.62
CA TYR A 379 -0.24 6.94 -15.02
C TYR A 379 0.73 6.68 -13.85
N PRO A 380 0.35 7.00 -12.61
CA PRO A 380 1.27 6.93 -11.47
C PRO A 380 1.74 5.50 -11.15
N MET A 381 1.01 4.48 -11.59
CA MET A 381 1.41 3.08 -11.45
C MET A 381 2.39 2.59 -12.53
N LEU A 382 2.74 3.43 -13.50
CA LEU A 382 3.71 3.11 -14.54
C LEU A 382 5.01 3.91 -14.35
N ILE A 383 6.12 3.31 -14.77
CA ILE A 383 7.43 3.95 -14.75
C ILE A 383 7.39 5.22 -15.64
N PRO A 384 8.03 6.32 -15.21
CA PRO A 384 8.17 7.53 -16.03
C PRO A 384 8.84 7.21 -17.37
N SER A 385 8.28 7.74 -18.46
CA SER A 385 8.83 7.57 -19.81
C SER A 385 8.28 8.61 -20.77
N SER A 386 8.76 8.65 -22.01
CA SER A 386 8.14 9.49 -23.05
C SER A 386 6.68 9.14 -23.31
N LYS A 387 6.26 7.89 -23.03
CA LYS A 387 4.87 7.41 -23.16
C LYS A 387 4.03 7.63 -21.90
N ASN A 388 4.69 7.89 -20.77
CA ASN A 388 4.09 8.23 -19.50
C ASN A 388 4.81 9.48 -18.97
N PRO A 389 4.48 10.68 -19.48
CA PRO A 389 5.07 11.93 -19.02
C PRO A 389 4.29 12.50 -17.81
N GLU A 390 4.91 13.45 -17.12
CA GLU A 390 4.20 14.31 -16.19
C GLU A 390 3.20 15.21 -16.94
N VAL A 391 2.05 15.45 -16.32
CA VAL A 391 0.97 16.28 -16.84
C VAL A 391 0.51 17.24 -15.77
N LEU A 392 -0.03 18.39 -16.18
CA LEU A 392 -0.61 19.35 -15.24
C LEU A 392 -1.87 18.78 -14.62
N CYS A 393 -2.02 18.99 -13.32
CA CYS A 393 -3.24 18.66 -12.59
C CYS A 393 -4.46 19.42 -13.12
N SER A 394 -4.32 20.51 -13.88
CA SER A 394 -5.45 21.18 -14.55
C SER A 394 -6.06 20.34 -15.66
N ASP A 395 -5.24 19.51 -16.32
CA ASP A 395 -5.59 18.84 -17.58
C ASP A 395 -6.20 17.46 -17.34
N ILE A 396 -6.16 16.98 -16.09
CA ILE A 396 -6.69 15.68 -15.69
C ILE A 396 -8.19 15.83 -15.35
N PRO A 397 -9.08 15.06 -16.02
CA PRO A 397 -10.52 15.06 -15.76
C PRO A 397 -10.87 14.88 -14.28
N LYS A 398 -11.90 15.59 -13.82
CA LYS A 398 -12.39 15.53 -12.44
C LYS A 398 -13.73 14.82 -12.41
N ILE A 399 -13.96 14.03 -11.37
CA ILE A 399 -15.31 13.55 -11.04
C ILE A 399 -16.19 14.78 -10.80
N ASN A 400 -17.20 14.94 -11.64
CA ASN A 400 -18.15 16.02 -11.55
C ASN A 400 -19.23 15.69 -10.50
N LEU A 401 -19.13 16.33 -9.33
CA LEU A 401 -20.06 16.12 -8.22
C LEU A 401 -21.40 16.85 -8.40
N THR A 402 -21.60 17.65 -9.45
CA THR A 402 -22.89 18.34 -9.66
C THR A 402 -24.05 17.39 -9.90
N HIS A 403 -23.77 16.15 -10.31
CA HIS A 403 -24.77 15.08 -10.48
C HIS A 403 -25.35 14.54 -9.16
N TRP A 404 -24.83 14.99 -8.01
CA TRP A 404 -25.38 14.72 -6.67
C TRP A 404 -26.20 15.89 -6.12
N ARG A 405 -26.41 16.95 -6.91
CA ARG A 405 -27.25 18.07 -6.50
C ARG A 405 -28.71 17.61 -6.43
N GLU A 406 -29.35 17.94 -5.31
CA GLU A 406 -30.78 17.77 -5.10
C GLU A 406 -31.43 19.13 -4.86
N THR A 407 -32.60 19.32 -5.43
CA THR A 407 -33.46 20.46 -5.09
C THR A 407 -34.15 20.16 -3.74
N PRO A 408 -34.13 21.10 -2.78
CA PRO A 408 -34.75 20.93 -1.47
C PRO A 408 -36.23 20.56 -1.49
#